data_AF-A0A955J4M5-F1
#
_entry.id   AF-A0A955J4M5-F1
#
_cell.length_a   1.000
_cell.length_b   1.000
_cell.length_c   1.000
_cell.angle_alpha   90.00
_cell.angle_beta   90.00
_cell.angle_gamma   90.00
#
_symmetry.space_group_name_H-M   'P 1'
#
loop_
_entity.id
_entity.type
_entity.pdbx_description
1 polymer ?
#
loop_
_entity_poly.entity_id
_entity_poly.type
_entity_poly.pdbx_seq_one_letter_code
_entity_poly.pdbx_strand_id
1 'polypeptide(L)' 'MQAVREVFDSLPSVLDRHPEYQQARVLERIAEPERMMMFRVPWEDDSNNVQVNRGYRVQFSSVLGPYKGGLRFHP' A
#
# COMPACT_ATOMS: atom_id res chain seq x y z
N MET A 1 -4.94 10.42 -1.35
CA MET A 1 -4.79 11.14 -0.06
C MET A 1 -5.95 10.91 0.91
N GLN A 2 -7.19 10.66 0.45
CA GLN A 2 -8.36 10.49 1.33
C GLN A 2 -8.17 9.45 2.44
N ALA A 3 -7.75 8.22 2.11
CA ALA A 3 -7.61 7.15 3.09
C ALA A 3 -6.63 7.46 4.23
N VAL A 4 -5.48 8.08 3.93
CA VAL A 4 -4.51 8.48 4.96
C VAL A 4 -5.11 9.54 5.87
N ARG A 5 -5.78 10.53 5.29
CA ARG A 5 -6.39 11.63 6.03
C ARG A 5 -7.48 11.15 6.99
N GLU A 6 -8.41 10.33 6.52
CA GLU A 6 -9.50 9.81 7.35
C GLU A 6 -8.98 9.02 8.56
N VAL A 7 -7.93 8.22 8.37
CA VAL A 7 -7.30 7.50 9.48
C VAL A 7 -6.60 8.48 10.42
N PHE A 8 -5.80 9.42 9.90
CA PHE A 8 -5.00 10.32 10.73
C PHE A 8 -5.86 11.28 11.55
N ASP A 9 -6.95 11.78 10.98
CA ASP A 9 -7.92 12.66 11.66
C ASP A 9 -8.60 11.95 12.85
N SER A 10 -8.61 10.61 12.87
CA SER A 10 -9.18 9.80 13.97
C SER A 10 -8.21 9.51 15.14
N LEU A 11 -6.91 9.73 14.96
CA LEU A 11 -5.86 9.35 15.91
C LEU A 11 -5.43 10.39 16.97
N PRO A 12 -5.84 11.69 16.97
CA PRO A 12 -5.29 12.67 17.92
C PRO A 12 -5.36 12.24 19.39
N SER A 13 -6.50 11.69 19.82
CA SER A 13 -6.70 11.27 21.22
C SER A 13 -5.73 10.17 21.68
N VAL A 14 -5.25 9.32 20.77
CA VAL A 14 -4.27 8.27 21.07
C VAL A 14 -2.86 8.86 21.10
N LEU A 15 -2.54 9.76 20.17
CA LEU A 15 -1.22 10.39 20.08
C LEU A 15 -0.92 11.28 21.29
N ASP A 16 -1.92 12.00 21.81
CA ASP A 16 -1.78 12.82 23.01
C ASP A 16 -1.47 11.98 24.27
N ARG A 17 -1.97 10.74 24.32
CA ARG A 17 -1.72 9.80 25.42
C ARG A 17 -0.42 9.02 25.27
N HIS A 18 0.10 8.93 24.05
CA HIS A 18 1.26 8.12 23.66
C HIS A 18 2.27 8.95 22.86
N PRO A 19 2.97 9.92 23.50
CA PRO A 19 3.95 10.77 22.83
C PRO A 19 5.12 9.98 22.23
N GLU A 20 5.39 8.77 22.71
CA GLU A 20 6.40 7.85 22.17
C GLU A 20 6.17 7.52 20.68
N TYR A 21 4.91 7.51 20.21
CA TYR A 21 4.61 7.23 18.80
C TYR A 21 5.04 8.38 17.87
N GLN A 22 4.96 9.62 18.34
CA GLN A 22 5.49 10.77 17.60
C GLN A 22 7.01 10.76 17.58
N GLN A 23 7.65 10.50 18.73
CA GLN A 23 9.10 10.43 18.84
C GLN A 23 9.69 9.33 17.96
N ALA A 24 9.02 8.17 17.88
CA ALA A 24 9.41 7.06 17.04
C ALA A 24 8.96 7.19 15.56
N ARG A 25 8.34 8.33 15.19
CA ARG A 25 7.86 8.63 13.83
C ARG A 25 6.96 7.54 13.24
N VAL A 26 6.07 7.02 14.08
CA VAL A 26 5.23 5.87 13.73
C VAL A 26 4.30 6.23 12.58
N LEU A 27 3.68 7.42 12.60
CA LEU A 27 2.75 7.83 11.56
C LEU A 27 3.41 7.92 10.18
N GLU A 28 4.62 8.45 10.09
CA GLU A 28 5.35 8.52 8.83
C GLU A 28 5.71 7.13 8.31
N ARG A 29 6.10 6.22 9.21
CA ARG A 29 6.44 4.84 8.84
C ARG A 29 5.24 4.02 8.38
N ILE A 30 4.07 4.21 9.00
CA ILE A 30 2.86 3.46 8.60
C ILE A 30 2.18 4.08 7.38
N ALA A 31 2.52 5.31 6.98
CA ALA A 31 2.02 5.94 5.77
C ALA A 31 2.84 5.57 4.52
N GLU A 32 4.07 5.09 4.71
CA GLU A 32 4.95 4.63 3.64
C GLU A 32 4.94 3.10 3.57
N PRO A 33 4.67 2.48 2.41
CA PRO A 33 4.72 1.03 2.31
C PRO A 33 6.15 0.50 2.40
N GLU A 34 6.31 -0.66 3.03
CA GLU A 34 7.61 -1.34 3.13
C GLU A 34 8.23 -1.67 1.76
N ARG A 35 7.39 -2.03 0.78
CA ARG A 35 7.85 -2.30 -0.60
C ARG A 35 6.74 -2.06 -1.62
N MET A 36 7.09 -1.43 -2.72
CA MET A 36 6.27 -1.37 -3.93
C MET A 36 6.97 -2.08 -5.08
N MET A 37 6.26 -2.97 -5.77
CA MET A 37 6.72 -3.61 -7.00
C MET A 37 5.84 -3.17 -8.17
N MET A 38 6.49 -2.73 -9.24
CA MET A 38 5.86 -2.42 -10.52
C MET A 38 6.56 -3.25 -11.59
N PHE A 39 5.79 -3.98 -12.38
CA PHE A 39 6.35 -4.89 -13.38
C PHE A 39 5.50 -4.94 -14.65
N ARG A 40 6.15 -5.30 -15.76
CA ARG A 40 5.49 -5.47 -17.06
C ARG A 40 4.87 -6.87 -17.16
N VAL A 41 3.66 -6.94 -17.69
CA VAL A 41 2.92 -8.20 -17.95
C VAL A 41 2.63 -8.28 -19.46
N PRO A 42 3.56 -8.84 -20.26
CA PRO A 42 3.31 -9.12 -21.67
C PRO A 42 2.47 -10.40 -21.81
N TRP A 43 1.53 -10.41 -22.75
CA TRP A 43 0.71 -11.57 -23.09
C TRP A 43 0.27 -11.47 -24.56
N GLU A 44 -0.23 -12.57 -25.12
CA GLU A 44 -0.72 -12.65 -26.51
C GLU A 44 -2.23 -12.86 -26.50
N ASP A 45 -2.96 -12.10 -27.32
CA ASP A 45 -4.41 -12.23 -27.44
C ASP A 45 -4.83 -13.30 -28.47
N ASP A 46 -6.14 -13.59 -28.54
CA ASP A 46 -6.70 -14.59 -29.45
C ASP A 46 -6.48 -14.25 -30.94
N SER A 47 -6.07 -13.01 -31.26
CA SER A 47 -5.73 -12.54 -32.61
C SER A 47 -4.21 -12.50 -32.85
N ASN A 48 -3.43 -13.16 -32.00
CA ASN A 48 -1.97 -13.24 -32.10
C ASN A 48 -1.24 -11.89 -31.91
N ASN A 49 -1.90 -10.87 -31.34
CA ASN A 49 -1.27 -9.59 -31.06
C ASN A 49 -0.65 -9.59 -29.66
N VAL A 50 0.53 -8.97 -29.55
CA VAL A 50 1.21 -8.78 -28.26
C VAL A 50 0.57 -7.61 -27.52
N GLN A 51 0.07 -7.90 -26.33
CA GLN A 51 -0.48 -6.94 -25.38
C GLN A 51 0.48 -6.74 -24.21
N VAL A 52 0.51 -5.53 -23.65
CA VAL A 52 1.39 -5.19 -22.54
C VAL A 52 0.62 -4.43 -21.47
N ASN A 53 0.46 -5.06 -20.31
CA ASN A 53 -0.13 -4.44 -19.13
C ASN A 53 0.93 -4.20 -18.04
N ARG A 54 0.55 -3.40 -17.04
CA ARG A 54 1.38 -3.13 -15.86
C ARG A 54 0.77 -3.81 -14.64
N GLY A 55 1.57 -4.65 -13.99
CA GLY A 55 1.24 -5.26 -12.71
C GLY A 55 1.79 -4.43 -11.54
N TYR A 56 1.07 -4.49 -10.42
CA TYR A 56 1.46 -3.84 -9.17
C TYR A 56 1.34 -4.82 -8.01
N ARG A 57 2.32 -4.77 -7.09
CA ARG A 57 2.21 -5.38 -5.77
C ARG A 57 2.72 -4.41 -4.72
N VAL A 58 1.81 -3.90 -3.89
CA VAL A 58 2.15 -3.04 -2.76
C VAL A 58 2.13 -3.90 -1.50
N GLN A 59 3.28 -4.06 -0.89
CA GLN A 59 3.50 -4.74 0.38
C GLN A 59 3.57 -3.67 1.46
N PHE A 60 2.41 -3.30 2.00
CA PHE A 60 2.31 -2.08 2.81
C PHE A 60 2.91 -2.23 4.21
N SER A 61 2.47 -3.23 4.98
CA SER A 61 3.03 -3.53 6.28
C SER A 61 3.01 -5.03 6.56
N SER A 62 4.05 -5.52 7.25
CA SER A 62 4.21 -6.89 7.73
C SER A 62 4.20 -7.00 9.26
N VAL A 63 3.85 -5.92 9.98
CA VAL A 63 4.00 -5.83 11.44
C VAL A 63 3.23 -6.91 12.22
N LEU A 64 2.12 -7.42 11.68
CA LEU A 64 1.32 -8.51 12.28
C LEU A 64 1.44 -9.85 11.55
N GLY A 65 2.36 -9.98 10.59
CA GLY A 65 2.56 -11.20 9.81
C GLY A 65 2.70 -10.97 8.30
N PRO A 66 2.60 -12.03 7.48
CA PRO A 66 2.78 -11.95 6.03
C PRO A 66 1.82 -10.97 5.34
N TYR A 67 2.27 -10.30 4.28
CA TYR A 67 1.45 -9.36 3.52
C TYR A 67 0.15 -9.99 3.01
N LYS A 68 -1.00 -9.36 3.34
CA LYS A 68 -2.32 -9.81 2.90
C LYS A 68 -3.05 -8.72 2.11
N GLY A 69 -3.61 -9.11 0.97
CA GLY A 69 -4.40 -8.24 0.10
C GLY A 69 -4.76 -8.95 -1.20
N GLY A 70 -5.95 -8.63 -1.74
CA GLY A 70 -6.44 -9.19 -2.99
C GLY A 70 -5.73 -8.65 -4.24
N LEU A 71 -6.14 -9.14 -5.40
CA LEU A 71 -5.75 -8.61 -6.71
C LEU A 71 -6.96 -7.92 -7.33
N ARG A 72 -6.73 -6.81 -8.04
CA ARG A 72 -7.76 -6.09 -8.78
C ARG A 72 -7.30 -5.91 -10.22
N PHE A 73 -8.12 -6.37 -11.15
CA PHE A 73 -7.97 -6.10 -12.59
C PHE A 73 -9.06 -5.11 -12.98
N HIS A 74 -8.67 -3.92 -13.41
CA HIS A 74 -9.56 -2.86 -13.85
C HIS A 74 -8.76 -1.89 -14.74
N PRO A 75 -9.32 -1.43 -15.87
CA PRO A 75 -8.68 -0.45 -16.76
C PRO A 75 -8.65 0.96 -16.15
#